data_AF-A0AAE0T770-F1
#
_entry.id   AF-A0AAE0T770-F1
#
_cell.length_a   1.000
_cell.length_b   1.000
_cell.length_c   1.000
_cell.angle_alpha   90.00
_cell.angle_beta   90.00
_cell.angle_gamma   90.00
#
_symmetry.space_group_name_H-M   'P 1'
#
loop_
_entity.id
_entity.type
_entity.pdbx_description
1 polymer ?
#
loop_
_entity_poly.entity_id
_entity_poly.type
_entity_poly.pdbx_seq_one_letter_code
_entity_poly.pdbx_strand_id
1 'polypeptide(L)'
;MSDQELKHIVASLAISIKEVSAQIKELSASQKKTDEQIKELFASQKKTDAQQKKTDAQQKKTDAQQKKTDEQIKELSASQKKTDEQIKELSVEHKKTEKLIKELSASQKKTDEQIKELFASQKKTDEQIKELSVEHKKTESTLKGLGFNVGMAVEEYFYNSLDLTKKVANIQFDDCQKNLHGFNRELKLQDEFDITMANTTKGLLVECKHHVVKEDVVKLRERKVKNLKILYPDFKDLEMYLAVAGASFDLDAKQEAKQSGIIILKQVDMSDRELKDLVASLAVSIKELSASQKRTDAQQKKTDKQIKELSASQKETDEQIKELFASQKKTDEQIKELSASQKETDAQQKKTESTLKGLGFNVGMAVEEYFYNSLERTKKVANIQFDDCQKNLHGFNKKLKLQDEFDITMTNTTKGLLVECKHHVVKEDVVKLRESKVKNLKILYPDFKDLEMYLAVAGASFDSDAKQEAKQSGIIILKQVGDVMEEEVENLKTY
;
A
#
# COMPACT_ATOMS: atom_id res chain seq x y z
N MET A 1 -81.36 93.36 -55.06
CA MET A 1 -81.62 92.26 -54.12
C MET A 1 -82.93 92.58 -53.43
N SER A 2 -83.94 91.73 -53.60
CA SER A 2 -85.26 91.93 -52.99
C SER A 2 -85.24 91.56 -51.50
N ASP A 3 -86.17 92.12 -50.73
CA ASP A 3 -86.31 91.81 -49.30
C ASP A 3 -86.55 90.31 -49.03
N GLN A 4 -87.09 89.57 -50.01
CA GLN A 4 -87.25 88.12 -49.97
C GLN A 4 -85.93 87.37 -50.19
N GLU A 5 -85.07 87.81 -51.11
CA GLU A 5 -83.74 87.22 -51.33
C GLU A 5 -82.85 87.40 -50.08
N LEU A 6 -82.92 88.58 -49.45
CA LEU A 6 -82.18 88.87 -48.22
C LEU A 6 -82.64 87.95 -47.07
N LYS A 7 -83.95 87.75 -46.89
CA LYS A 7 -84.50 86.82 -45.89
C LYS A 7 -84.09 85.37 -46.15
N HIS A 8 -84.02 84.94 -47.41
CA HIS A 8 -83.61 83.58 -47.77
C HIS A 8 -82.12 83.34 -47.52
N ILE A 9 -81.26 84.32 -47.81
CA ILE A 9 -79.82 84.27 -47.50
C ILE A 9 -79.60 84.26 -45.98
N VAL A 10 -80.31 85.11 -45.24
CA VAL A 10 -80.23 85.16 -43.76
C VAL A 10 -80.70 83.83 -43.15
N ALA A 11 -81.77 83.23 -43.67
CA ALA A 11 -82.23 81.90 -43.24
C ALA A 11 -81.22 80.79 -43.56
N SER A 12 -80.62 80.81 -44.76
CA SER A 12 -79.54 79.89 -45.17
C SER A 12 -78.32 80.02 -44.26
N LEU A 13 -77.87 81.25 -43.98
CA LEU A 13 -76.76 81.51 -43.06
C LEU A 13 -77.06 81.02 -41.65
N ALA A 14 -78.30 81.23 -41.16
CA ALA A 14 -78.71 80.75 -39.85
C ALA A 14 -78.67 79.22 -39.74
N ILE A 15 -79.02 78.51 -40.82
CA ILE A 15 -78.93 77.03 -40.89
C ILE A 15 -77.46 76.59 -40.88
N SER A 16 -76.60 77.17 -41.74
CA SER A 16 -75.18 76.83 -41.78
C SER A 16 -74.46 77.16 -40.47
N ILE A 17 -74.80 78.27 -39.79
CA ILE A 17 -74.28 78.59 -38.45
C ILE A 17 -74.69 77.51 -37.44
N LYS A 18 -75.91 76.98 -37.54
CA LYS A 18 -76.41 75.91 -36.67
C LYS A 18 -75.66 74.59 -36.90
N GLU A 19 -75.39 74.25 -38.16
CA GLU A 19 -74.59 73.06 -38.54
C GLU A 19 -73.14 73.17 -38.09
N VAL A 20 -72.49 74.32 -38.31
CA VAL A 20 -71.13 74.59 -37.82
C VAL A 20 -71.09 74.52 -36.29
N SER A 21 -72.09 75.07 -35.60
CA SER A 21 -72.19 74.97 -34.14
C SER A 21 -72.32 73.52 -33.66
N ALA A 22 -73.06 72.68 -34.38
CA ALA A 22 -73.19 71.26 -34.09
C ALA A 22 -71.86 70.52 -34.31
N GLN A 23 -71.16 70.77 -35.42
CA GLN A 23 -69.84 70.20 -35.69
C GLN A 23 -68.79 70.63 -34.66
N ILE A 24 -68.81 71.89 -34.22
CA ILE A 24 -67.91 72.39 -33.15
C ILE A 24 -68.17 71.65 -31.83
N LYS A 25 -69.44 71.39 -31.48
CA LYS A 25 -69.78 70.61 -30.28
C LYS A 25 -69.26 69.18 -30.39
N GLU A 26 -69.44 68.53 -31.53
CA GLU A 26 -68.95 67.16 -31.79
C GLU A 26 -67.42 67.06 -31.75
N LEU A 27 -66.73 68.04 -32.33
CA LEU A 27 -65.27 68.19 -32.22
C LEU A 27 -64.83 68.36 -30.78
N SER A 28 -65.50 69.21 -29.99
CA SER A 28 -65.15 69.43 -28.58
C SER A 28 -65.34 68.17 -27.73
N ALA A 29 -66.37 67.37 -28.02
CA ALA A 29 -66.63 66.09 -27.36
C ALA A 29 -65.57 65.05 -27.74
N SER A 30 -65.19 65.00 -29.02
CA SER A 30 -64.11 64.15 -29.52
C SER A 30 -62.77 64.53 -28.89
N GLN A 31 -62.48 65.83 -28.78
CA GLN A 31 -61.26 66.35 -28.17
C GLN A 31 -61.15 65.99 -26.68
N LYS A 32 -62.25 66.09 -25.92
CA LYS A 32 -62.31 65.60 -24.53
C LYS A 32 -62.00 64.11 -24.42
N LYS A 33 -62.55 63.30 -25.33
CA LYS A 33 -62.30 61.85 -25.36
C LYS A 33 -60.84 61.55 -25.69
N THR A 34 -60.23 62.33 -26.59
CA THR A 34 -58.79 62.25 -26.89
C THR A 34 -57.94 62.63 -25.68
N ASP A 35 -58.29 63.69 -24.94
CA ASP A 35 -57.57 64.10 -23.73
C ASP A 35 -57.63 63.03 -22.62
N GLU A 36 -58.77 62.36 -22.48
CA GLU A 36 -58.91 61.22 -21.56
C GLU A 36 -58.03 60.03 -21.98
N GLN A 37 -58.02 59.68 -23.27
CA GLN A 37 -57.14 58.62 -23.81
C GLN A 37 -55.65 58.97 -23.63
N ILE A 38 -55.27 60.23 -23.82
CA ILE A 38 -53.89 60.71 -23.60
C ILE A 38 -53.51 60.57 -22.13
N LYS A 39 -54.38 60.92 -21.19
CA LYS A 39 -54.12 60.74 -19.75
C LYS A 39 -53.95 59.26 -19.39
N GLU A 40 -54.75 58.39 -19.97
CA GLU A 40 -54.65 56.94 -19.76
C GLU A 40 -53.32 56.38 -20.30
N LEU A 41 -52.88 56.83 -21.47
CA LEU A 41 -51.57 56.50 -22.05
C LEU A 41 -50.40 56.99 -21.18
N PHE A 42 -50.45 58.22 -20.66
CA PHE A 42 -49.41 58.69 -19.73
C PHE A 42 -49.33 57.85 -18.45
N ALA A 43 -50.48 57.39 -17.95
CA ALA A 43 -50.53 56.52 -16.78
C ALA A 43 -49.99 55.12 -17.07
N SER A 44 -50.28 54.55 -18.25
CA SER A 44 -49.71 53.26 -18.67
C SER A 44 -48.20 53.37 -18.90
N GLN A 45 -47.73 54.41 -19.58
CA GLN A 45 -46.31 54.69 -19.83
C GLN A 45 -45.52 54.73 -18.51
N LYS A 46 -46.02 55.45 -17.49
CA LYS A 46 -45.37 55.49 -16.17
C LYS A 46 -45.28 54.13 -15.50
N LYS A 47 -46.28 53.25 -15.67
CA LYS A 47 -46.24 51.88 -15.15
C LYS A 47 -45.18 51.06 -15.88
N THR A 48 -45.10 51.19 -17.21
CA THR A 48 -44.08 50.51 -18.04
C THR A 48 -42.67 50.97 -17.66
N ASP A 49 -42.42 52.27 -17.51
CA ASP A 49 -41.12 52.81 -17.10
C ASP A 49 -40.69 52.28 -15.71
N ALA A 50 -41.63 52.17 -14.77
CA ALA A 50 -41.37 51.61 -13.45
C ALA A 50 -41.04 50.11 -13.51
N GLN A 51 -41.69 49.37 -14.41
CA GLN A 51 -41.47 47.94 -14.62
C GLN A 51 -40.15 47.67 -15.35
N GLN A 52 -39.77 48.51 -16.32
CA GLN A 52 -38.48 48.48 -16.99
C GLN A 52 -37.34 48.68 -15.98
N LYS A 53 -37.43 49.70 -15.12
CA LYS A 53 -36.42 49.95 -14.07
C LYS A 53 -36.26 48.78 -13.09
N LYS A 54 -37.36 48.10 -12.74
CA LYS A 54 -37.30 46.88 -11.90
C LYS A 54 -36.60 45.75 -12.62
N THR A 55 -36.89 45.56 -13.91
CA THR A 55 -36.28 44.52 -14.75
C THR A 55 -34.79 44.76 -14.94
N ASP A 56 -34.37 46.00 -15.24
CA ASP A 56 -32.95 46.37 -15.37
C ASP A 56 -32.17 46.12 -14.06
N ALA A 57 -32.79 46.43 -12.92
CA ALA A 57 -32.20 46.17 -11.61
C ALA A 57 -32.09 44.66 -11.30
N GLN A 58 -33.09 43.87 -11.72
CA GLN A 58 -33.08 42.41 -11.61
C GLN A 58 -31.97 41.83 -12.50
N GLN A 59 -31.85 42.29 -13.76
CA GLN A 59 -30.83 41.83 -14.71
C GLN A 59 -29.42 42.08 -14.18
N LYS A 60 -29.14 43.29 -13.68
CA LYS A 60 -27.84 43.61 -13.07
C LYS A 60 -27.49 42.70 -11.89
N LYS A 61 -28.48 42.30 -11.07
CA LYS A 61 -28.27 41.34 -9.99
C LYS A 61 -27.94 39.95 -10.54
N THR A 62 -28.67 39.49 -11.56
CA THR A 62 -28.41 38.21 -12.22
C THR A 62 -27.02 38.18 -12.85
N ASP A 63 -26.62 39.22 -13.58
CA ASP A 63 -25.29 39.30 -14.21
C ASP A 63 -24.16 39.26 -13.17
N ALA A 64 -24.32 39.99 -12.06
CA ALA A 64 -23.37 39.96 -10.95
C ALA A 64 -23.28 38.56 -10.31
N GLN A 65 -24.40 37.88 -10.18
CA GLN A 65 -24.47 36.53 -9.64
C GLN A 65 -23.85 35.50 -10.60
N GLN A 66 -24.08 35.65 -11.91
CA GLN A 66 -23.47 34.85 -12.97
C GLN A 66 -21.94 34.95 -12.91
N LYS A 67 -21.38 36.17 -12.85
CA LYS A 67 -19.93 36.39 -12.71
C LYS A 67 -19.35 35.70 -11.48
N LYS A 68 -20.03 35.80 -10.34
CA LYS A 68 -19.61 35.13 -9.11
C LYS A 68 -19.63 33.61 -9.25
N THR A 69 -20.63 33.05 -9.92
CA THR A 69 -20.71 31.62 -10.22
C THR A 69 -19.59 31.18 -11.17
N ASP A 70 -19.26 31.97 -12.20
CA ASP A 70 -18.15 31.67 -13.12
C ASP A 70 -16.79 31.65 -12.41
N GLU A 71 -16.56 32.58 -11.48
CA GLU A 71 -15.37 32.59 -10.62
C GLU A 71 -15.30 31.34 -9.74
N GLN A 72 -16.41 30.95 -9.12
CA GLN A 72 -16.49 29.72 -8.31
C GLN A 72 -16.24 28.46 -9.16
N ILE A 73 -16.77 28.39 -10.38
CA ILE A 73 -16.52 27.28 -11.31
C ILE A 73 -15.04 27.20 -11.68
N LYS A 74 -14.38 28.35 -11.94
CA LYS A 74 -12.94 28.39 -12.22
C LYS A 74 -12.13 27.88 -11.03
N GLU A 75 -12.45 28.33 -9.82
CA GLU A 75 -11.76 27.90 -8.60
C GLU A 75 -11.94 26.40 -8.35
N LEU A 76 -13.17 25.87 -8.50
CA LEU A 76 -13.45 24.44 -8.39
C LEU A 76 -12.72 23.62 -9.47
N SER A 77 -12.63 24.12 -10.69
CA SER A 77 -11.89 23.43 -11.76
C SER A 77 -10.38 23.36 -11.45
N ALA A 78 -9.82 24.40 -10.83
CA ALA A 78 -8.42 24.44 -10.44
C ALA A 78 -8.16 23.52 -9.24
N SER A 79 -9.04 23.49 -8.24
CA SER A 79 -8.93 22.57 -7.11
C SER A 79 -9.05 21.11 -7.56
N GLN A 80 -9.96 20.82 -8.49
CA GLN A 80 -10.12 19.48 -9.07
C GLN A 80 -8.86 19.00 -9.80
N LYS A 81 -8.21 19.86 -10.61
CA LYS A 81 -6.93 19.54 -11.25
C LYS A 81 -5.82 19.23 -10.23
N LYS A 82 -5.77 19.97 -9.13
CA LYS A 82 -4.80 19.74 -8.05
C LYS A 82 -5.05 18.39 -7.37
N THR A 83 -6.32 18.04 -7.13
CA THR A 83 -6.71 16.73 -6.58
C THR A 83 -6.34 15.59 -7.55
N ASP A 84 -6.53 15.78 -8.86
CA ASP A 84 -6.12 14.82 -9.90
C ASP A 84 -4.62 14.52 -9.86
N GLU A 85 -3.80 15.57 -9.73
CA GLU A 85 -2.35 15.44 -9.63
C GLU A 85 -1.95 14.69 -8.35
N GLN A 86 -2.58 15.02 -7.22
CA GLN A 86 -2.34 14.31 -5.94
C GLN A 86 -2.73 12.84 -6.01
N ILE A 87 -3.86 12.49 -6.64
CA ILE A 87 -4.27 11.09 -6.82
C ILE A 87 -3.26 10.33 -7.70
N LYS A 88 -2.76 10.96 -8.77
CA LYS A 88 -1.74 10.35 -9.63
C LYS A 88 -0.43 10.12 -8.87
N GLU A 89 0.02 11.10 -8.10
CA GLU A 89 1.24 11.00 -7.30
C GLU A 89 1.12 9.89 -6.25
N LEU A 90 0.03 9.87 -5.47
CA LEU A 90 -0.26 8.80 -4.51
C LEU A 90 -0.33 7.42 -5.18
N SER A 91 -0.88 7.32 -6.38
CA SER A 91 -0.92 6.06 -7.13
C SER A 91 0.48 5.57 -7.53
N VAL A 92 1.38 6.48 -7.89
CA VAL A 92 2.78 6.15 -8.22
C VAL A 92 3.55 5.72 -6.98
N GLU A 93 3.39 6.44 -5.86
CA GLU A 93 3.99 6.04 -4.58
C GLU A 93 3.48 4.69 -4.11
N HIS A 94 2.17 4.45 -4.21
CA HIS A 94 1.56 3.16 -3.86
C HIS A 94 2.19 2.00 -4.63
N LYS A 95 2.41 2.16 -5.94
CA LYS A 95 3.10 1.14 -6.77
C LYS A 95 4.55 0.91 -6.35
N LYS A 96 5.27 1.94 -5.90
CA LYS A 96 6.64 1.80 -5.39
C LYS A 96 6.64 1.01 -4.07
N THR A 97 5.74 1.35 -3.15
CA THR A 97 5.58 0.63 -1.88
C THR A 97 5.19 -0.83 -2.10
N GLU A 98 4.29 -1.12 -3.04
CA GLU A 98 3.91 -2.49 -3.39
C GLU A 98 5.10 -3.32 -3.89
N LYS A 99 5.99 -2.72 -4.71
CA LYS A 99 7.23 -3.38 -5.13
C LYS A 99 8.17 -3.66 -3.96
N LEU A 100 8.37 -2.69 -3.08
CA LEU A 100 9.23 -2.85 -1.90
C LEU A 100 8.70 -3.96 -0.97
N ILE A 101 7.38 -4.04 -0.76
CA ILE A 101 6.76 -5.12 0.02
C ILE A 101 7.01 -6.48 -0.63
N LYS A 102 6.90 -6.59 -1.96
CA LYS A 102 7.19 -7.83 -2.70
C LYS A 102 8.66 -8.25 -2.57
N GLU A 103 9.60 -7.30 -2.67
CA GLU A 103 11.03 -7.55 -2.50
C GLU A 103 11.37 -7.98 -1.07
N LEU A 104 10.83 -7.31 -0.06
CA LEU A 104 10.98 -7.69 1.35
C LEU A 104 10.43 -9.10 1.61
N SER A 105 9.24 -9.41 1.09
CA SER A 105 8.64 -10.75 1.20
C SER A 105 9.50 -11.84 0.56
N ALA A 106 10.14 -11.54 -0.58
CA ALA A 106 11.05 -12.47 -1.24
C ALA A 106 12.35 -12.66 -0.45
N SER A 107 12.93 -11.57 0.07
CA SER A 107 14.12 -11.63 0.93
C SER A 107 13.85 -12.43 2.21
N GLN A 108 12.67 -12.25 2.81
CA GLN A 108 12.25 -12.98 4.00
C GLN A 108 12.16 -14.50 3.74
N LYS A 109 11.57 -14.92 2.62
CA LYS A 109 11.55 -16.34 2.22
C LYS A 109 12.96 -16.94 2.11
N LYS A 110 13.91 -16.17 1.56
CA LYS A 110 15.30 -16.61 1.45
C LYS A 110 15.94 -16.78 2.84
N THR A 111 15.66 -15.89 3.78
CA THR A 111 16.10 -16.02 5.17
C THR A 111 15.48 -17.26 5.83
N ASP A 112 14.19 -17.55 5.59
CA ASP A 112 13.52 -18.77 6.12
C ASP A 112 14.20 -20.05 5.65
N GLU A 113 14.58 -20.10 4.37
CA GLU A 113 15.31 -21.22 3.79
C GLU A 113 16.68 -21.39 4.45
N GLN A 114 17.42 -20.30 4.65
CA GLN A 114 18.72 -20.33 5.35
C GLN A 114 18.60 -20.79 6.81
N ILE A 115 17.56 -20.35 7.53
CA ILE A 115 17.30 -20.79 8.89
C ILE A 115 16.97 -22.30 8.92
N LYS A 116 16.16 -22.79 7.98
CA LYS A 116 15.87 -24.24 7.86
C LYS A 116 17.13 -25.05 7.59
N GLU A 117 18.00 -24.57 6.71
CA GLU A 117 19.28 -25.22 6.40
C GLU A 117 20.20 -25.25 7.63
N LEU A 118 20.27 -24.15 8.40
CA LEU A 118 21.01 -24.09 9.65
C LEU A 118 20.48 -25.10 10.67
N PHE A 119 19.16 -25.20 10.87
CA PHE A 119 18.57 -26.22 11.75
C PHE A 119 18.87 -27.65 11.31
N ALA A 120 18.84 -27.93 10.00
CA ALA A 120 19.20 -29.25 9.48
C ALA A 120 20.68 -29.57 9.74
N SER A 121 21.58 -28.60 9.54
CA SER A 121 23.02 -28.75 9.82
C SER A 121 23.31 -28.96 11.31
N GLN A 122 22.57 -28.26 12.18
CA GLN A 122 22.66 -28.42 13.63
C GLN A 122 22.21 -29.82 14.05
N LYS A 123 21.08 -30.30 13.50
CA LYS A 123 20.58 -31.66 13.79
C LYS A 123 21.60 -32.74 13.40
N LYS A 124 22.24 -32.60 12.24
CA LYS A 124 23.30 -33.52 11.81
C LYS A 124 24.51 -33.49 12.77
N THR A 125 24.85 -32.30 13.27
CA THR A 125 25.92 -32.13 14.27
C THR A 125 25.55 -32.80 15.59
N ASP A 126 24.30 -32.66 16.06
CA ASP A 126 23.80 -33.33 17.26
C ASP A 126 23.83 -34.85 17.16
N GLU A 127 23.50 -35.40 15.98
CA GLU A 127 23.61 -36.84 15.69
C GLU A 127 25.06 -37.32 15.78
N GLN A 128 26.00 -36.60 15.15
CA GLN A 128 27.43 -36.92 15.23
C GLN A 128 27.99 -36.85 16.67
N ILE A 129 27.55 -35.87 17.47
CA ILE A 129 27.94 -35.77 18.88
C ILE A 129 27.40 -36.95 19.69
N LYS A 130 26.17 -37.40 19.42
CA LYS A 130 25.61 -38.60 20.08
C LYS A 130 26.41 -39.85 19.73
N GLU A 131 26.77 -40.03 18.46
CA GLU A 131 27.62 -41.15 18.02
C GLU A 131 28.99 -41.13 18.73
N LEU A 132 29.67 -39.99 18.72
CA LEU A 132 30.95 -39.82 19.43
C LEU A 132 30.81 -40.10 20.94
N SER A 133 29.70 -39.69 21.57
CA SER A 133 29.44 -39.98 22.98
C SER A 133 29.30 -41.49 23.25
N VAL A 134 28.67 -42.22 22.34
CA VAL A 134 28.55 -43.69 22.42
C VAL A 134 29.92 -44.36 22.23
N GLU A 135 30.72 -43.92 21.26
CA GLU A 135 32.09 -44.42 21.06
C GLU A 135 32.99 -44.15 22.27
N HIS A 136 32.86 -42.97 22.88
CA HIS A 136 33.60 -42.62 24.09
C HIS A 136 33.24 -43.55 25.26
N LYS A 137 31.96 -43.87 25.45
CA LYS A 137 31.53 -44.86 26.46
C LYS A 137 32.10 -46.25 26.20
N LYS A 138 32.12 -46.70 24.94
CA LYS A 138 32.76 -47.97 24.57
C LYS A 138 34.25 -47.96 24.90
N THR A 139 34.94 -46.89 24.56
CA THR A 139 36.37 -46.71 24.85
C THR A 139 36.63 -46.73 26.35
N GLU A 140 35.80 -46.06 27.15
CA GLU A 140 35.87 -46.09 28.61
C GLU A 140 35.71 -47.52 29.16
N SER A 141 34.76 -48.30 28.63
CA SER A 141 34.58 -49.71 29.00
C SER A 141 35.78 -50.57 28.62
N THR A 142 36.35 -50.39 27.42
CA THR A 142 37.55 -51.11 26.99
C THR A 142 38.75 -50.77 27.87
N LEU A 143 38.94 -49.49 28.23
CA LEU A 143 40.01 -49.06 29.13
C LEU A 143 39.85 -49.66 30.54
N LYS A 144 38.62 -49.71 31.07
CA LYS A 144 38.34 -50.41 32.34
C LYS A 144 38.67 -51.90 32.25
N GLY A 145 38.30 -52.56 31.14
CA GLY A 145 38.63 -53.97 30.90
C GLY A 145 40.14 -54.23 30.80
N LEU A 146 40.89 -53.34 30.12
CA LEU A 146 42.35 -53.41 30.08
C LEU A 146 42.98 -53.27 31.48
N GLY A 147 42.48 -52.34 32.31
CA GLY A 147 42.95 -52.19 33.69
C GLY A 147 42.77 -53.46 34.52
N PHE A 148 41.62 -54.14 34.39
CA PHE A 148 41.36 -55.43 35.05
C PHE A 148 42.31 -56.53 34.56
N ASN A 149 42.49 -56.65 33.24
CA ASN A 149 43.38 -57.65 32.65
C ASN A 149 44.85 -57.45 33.04
N VAL A 150 45.30 -56.20 33.17
CA VAL A 150 46.64 -55.88 33.66
C VAL A 150 46.83 -56.31 35.11
N GLY A 151 45.81 -56.13 35.97
CA GLY A 151 45.83 -56.64 37.36
C GLY A 151 45.98 -58.16 37.42
N MET A 152 45.13 -58.89 36.69
CA MET A 152 45.21 -60.35 36.61
C MET A 152 46.55 -60.85 36.05
N ALA A 153 47.12 -60.17 35.04
CA ALA A 153 48.41 -60.55 34.47
C ALA A 153 49.56 -60.42 35.49
N VAL A 154 49.50 -59.40 36.35
CA VAL A 154 50.47 -59.19 37.43
C VAL A 154 50.33 -60.27 38.50
N GLU A 155 49.11 -60.55 38.95
CA GLU A 155 48.82 -61.64 39.88
C GLU A 155 49.32 -62.99 39.35
N GLU A 156 49.01 -63.32 38.09
CA GLU A 156 49.41 -64.56 37.44
C GLU A 156 50.94 -64.67 37.30
N TYR A 157 51.64 -63.56 37.00
CA TYR A 157 53.11 -63.54 36.96
C TYR A 157 53.72 -63.89 38.31
N PHE A 158 53.26 -63.25 39.39
CA PHE A 158 53.80 -63.49 40.72
C PHE A 158 53.42 -64.87 41.25
N TYR A 159 52.20 -65.34 41.02
CA TYR A 159 51.79 -66.69 41.39
C TYR A 159 52.68 -67.73 40.73
N ASN A 160 52.85 -67.69 39.41
CA ASN A 160 53.68 -68.66 38.70
C ASN A 160 55.15 -68.62 39.17
N SER A 161 55.67 -67.43 39.49
CA SER A 161 57.03 -67.28 40.03
C SER A 161 57.18 -67.86 41.45
N LEU A 162 56.19 -67.65 42.30
CA LEU A 162 56.18 -68.10 43.69
C LEU A 162 55.89 -69.60 43.81
N ASP A 163 54.95 -70.13 43.02
CA ASP A 163 54.61 -71.56 43.01
C ASP A 163 55.74 -72.42 42.44
N LEU A 164 56.52 -71.90 41.48
CA LEU A 164 57.68 -72.60 40.93
C LEU A 164 58.79 -72.76 41.98
N THR A 165 59.08 -71.71 42.75
CA THR A 165 60.19 -71.71 43.70
C THR A 165 59.80 -72.22 45.08
N LYS A 166 58.52 -72.04 45.45
CA LYS A 166 57.96 -72.21 46.80
C LYS A 166 58.85 -71.64 47.90
N LYS A 167 59.61 -70.59 47.58
CA LYS A 167 60.65 -70.06 48.46
C LYS A 167 60.70 -68.54 48.40
N VAL A 168 60.57 -67.91 49.55
CA VAL A 168 60.67 -66.44 49.69
C VAL A 168 61.50 -66.12 50.92
N ALA A 169 62.44 -65.17 50.79
CA ALA A 169 63.30 -64.71 51.90
C ALA A 169 63.95 -65.86 52.72
N ASN A 170 64.45 -66.89 52.02
CA ASN A 170 65.01 -68.13 52.59
C ASN A 170 64.06 -69.03 53.38
N ILE A 171 62.75 -68.78 53.33
CA ILE A 171 61.72 -69.66 53.88
C ILE A 171 61.21 -70.57 52.77
N GLN A 172 61.26 -71.88 52.98
CA GLN A 172 60.64 -72.87 52.11
C GLN A 172 59.19 -73.11 52.55
N PHE A 173 58.27 -73.09 51.60
CA PHE A 173 56.86 -73.39 51.80
C PHE A 173 56.50 -74.72 51.14
N ASP A 174 55.48 -75.39 51.67
CA ASP A 174 54.98 -76.67 51.17
C ASP A 174 53.88 -76.45 50.11
N ASP A 175 53.09 -75.39 50.29
CA ASP A 175 51.96 -75.05 49.42
C ASP A 175 51.98 -73.58 48.97
N CYS A 176 51.36 -73.32 47.81
CA CYS A 176 51.13 -71.99 47.24
C CYS A 176 49.75 -71.94 46.57
N GLN A 177 48.87 -71.11 47.12
CA GLN A 177 47.49 -70.95 46.65
C GLN A 177 47.29 -69.54 46.09
N LYS A 178 46.51 -69.43 45.01
CA LYS A 178 46.05 -68.14 44.48
C LYS A 178 44.55 -67.97 44.65
N ASN A 179 44.12 -66.71 44.74
CA ASN A 179 42.72 -66.28 44.72
C ASN A 179 41.87 -66.98 45.78
N LEU A 180 42.37 -66.95 47.02
CA LEU A 180 41.67 -67.56 48.14
C LEU A 180 40.53 -66.63 48.59
N HIS A 181 39.28 -67.11 48.50
CA HIS A 181 38.08 -66.33 48.84
C HIS A 181 37.39 -66.87 50.09
N GLY A 182 37.47 -66.11 51.18
CA GLY A 182 36.85 -66.48 52.45
C GLY A 182 35.54 -65.75 52.66
N PHE A 183 34.51 -66.48 53.13
CA PHE A 183 33.26 -65.89 53.57
C PHE A 183 32.81 -66.49 54.90
N ASN A 184 32.63 -65.64 55.91
CA ASN A 184 32.02 -65.99 57.19
C ASN A 184 30.68 -65.26 57.33
N ARG A 185 29.59 -66.03 57.24
CA ARG A 185 28.22 -65.52 57.29
C ARG A 185 27.85 -64.90 58.64
N GLU A 186 28.38 -65.42 59.74
CA GLU A 186 28.06 -64.97 61.10
C GLU A 186 28.70 -63.61 61.40
N LEU A 187 29.96 -63.44 61.00
CA LEU A 187 30.69 -62.18 61.17
C LEU A 187 30.41 -61.16 60.05
N LYS A 188 29.63 -61.56 59.03
CA LYS A 188 29.45 -60.81 57.77
C LYS A 188 30.80 -60.37 57.17
N LEU A 189 31.81 -61.22 57.31
CA LEU A 189 33.17 -60.95 56.87
C LEU A 189 33.41 -61.69 55.55
N GLN A 190 33.80 -60.94 54.53
CA GLN A 190 34.25 -61.47 53.26
C GLN A 190 35.57 -60.79 52.89
N ASP A 191 36.55 -61.57 52.48
CA ASP A 191 37.79 -61.03 51.92
C ASP A 191 38.38 -62.00 50.90
N GLU A 192 39.23 -61.46 50.04
CA GLU A 192 40.00 -62.19 49.04
C GLU A 192 41.49 -62.04 49.30
N PHE A 193 42.26 -63.07 48.98
CA PHE A 193 43.70 -63.08 49.19
C PHE A 193 44.38 -63.54 47.91
N ASP A 194 45.19 -62.65 47.34
CA ASP A 194 45.75 -62.83 45.99
C ASP A 194 46.64 -64.07 45.95
N ILE A 195 47.64 -64.18 46.84
CA ILE A 195 48.49 -65.37 46.97
C ILE A 195 48.77 -65.66 48.45
N THR A 196 48.61 -66.92 48.85
CA THR A 196 49.01 -67.43 50.16
C THR A 196 49.99 -68.59 50.02
N MET A 197 50.93 -68.71 50.94
CA MET A 197 51.83 -69.86 51.02
C MET A 197 51.93 -70.33 52.47
N ALA A 198 52.08 -71.63 52.70
CA ALA A 198 52.19 -72.16 54.06
C ALA A 198 53.13 -73.37 54.11
N ASN A 199 53.76 -73.55 55.28
CA ASN A 199 54.33 -74.80 55.73
C ASN A 199 53.80 -75.10 57.15
N THR A 200 54.35 -76.12 57.82
CA THR A 200 53.88 -76.53 59.15
C THR A 200 53.94 -75.44 60.24
N THR A 201 54.80 -74.42 60.11
CA THR A 201 55.00 -73.39 61.15
C THR A 201 54.85 -71.95 60.68
N LYS A 202 54.94 -71.69 59.37
CA LYS A 202 54.97 -70.34 58.78
C LYS A 202 53.96 -70.19 57.65
N GLY A 203 53.37 -69.01 57.56
CA GLY A 203 52.52 -68.59 56.45
C GLY A 203 53.05 -67.31 55.79
N LEU A 204 52.76 -67.12 54.51
CA LEU A 204 53.02 -65.91 53.76
C LEU A 204 51.74 -65.46 53.09
N LEU A 205 51.38 -64.19 53.25
CA LEU A 205 50.30 -63.55 52.50
C LEU A 205 50.90 -62.49 51.59
N VAL A 206 50.60 -62.58 50.29
CA VAL A 206 51.07 -61.65 49.27
C VAL A 206 49.88 -60.91 48.68
N GLU A 207 49.92 -59.58 48.73
CA GLU A 207 48.99 -58.72 47.98
C GLU A 207 49.66 -58.29 46.68
N CYS A 208 49.00 -58.53 45.55
CA CYS A 208 49.45 -58.19 44.22
C CYS A 208 48.74 -56.93 43.72
N LYS A 209 49.51 -55.97 43.20
CA LYS A 209 48.99 -54.80 42.48
C LYS A 209 49.91 -54.46 41.32
N HIS A 210 49.35 -54.02 40.20
CA HIS A 210 50.16 -53.47 39.11
C HIS A 210 51.04 -52.30 39.58
N HIS A 211 50.45 -51.40 40.37
CA HIS A 211 51.16 -50.31 41.04
C HIS A 211 50.78 -50.32 42.53
N VAL A 212 51.77 -50.56 43.39
CA VAL A 212 51.57 -50.68 44.84
C VAL A 212 51.70 -49.30 45.49
N VAL A 213 50.66 -48.89 46.21
CA VAL A 213 50.63 -47.63 46.98
C VAL A 213 50.72 -47.90 48.49
N LYS A 214 50.95 -46.85 49.28
CA LYS A 214 51.11 -46.95 50.74
C LYS A 214 49.89 -47.61 51.39
N GLU A 215 48.69 -47.27 50.95
CA GLU A 215 47.43 -47.80 51.48
C GLU A 215 47.33 -49.32 51.30
N ASP A 216 47.90 -49.90 50.23
CA ASP A 216 47.88 -51.35 50.01
C ASP A 216 48.72 -52.07 51.07
N VAL A 217 49.89 -51.52 51.38
CA VAL A 217 50.79 -52.01 52.43
C VAL A 217 50.11 -51.96 53.79
N VAL A 218 49.46 -50.84 54.11
CA VAL A 218 48.74 -50.63 55.37
C VAL A 218 47.54 -51.58 55.47
N LYS A 219 46.72 -51.69 54.42
CA LYS A 219 45.58 -52.61 54.37
C LYS A 219 46.00 -54.07 54.52
N LEU A 220 47.12 -54.47 53.90
CA LEU A 220 47.67 -55.81 54.02
C LEU A 220 48.02 -56.12 55.48
N ARG A 221 48.78 -55.21 56.12
CA ARG A 221 49.24 -55.32 57.52
C ARG A 221 48.10 -55.32 58.52
N GLU A 222 47.16 -54.40 58.38
CA GLU A 222 46.21 -54.09 59.46
C GLU A 222 44.90 -54.84 59.32
N ARG A 223 44.52 -55.22 58.10
CA ARG A 223 43.21 -55.78 57.78
C ARG A 223 43.31 -57.17 57.17
N LYS A 224 43.95 -57.31 56.01
CA LYS A 224 43.94 -58.56 55.22
C LYS A 224 44.48 -59.74 56.04
N VAL A 225 45.64 -59.59 56.69
CA VAL A 225 46.20 -60.68 57.51
C VAL A 225 45.29 -61.11 58.67
N LYS A 226 44.58 -60.16 59.30
CA LYS A 226 43.62 -60.47 60.38
C LYS A 226 42.42 -61.22 59.82
N ASN A 227 41.89 -60.76 58.68
CA ASN A 227 40.77 -61.40 58.01
C ASN A 227 41.14 -62.82 57.55
N LEU A 228 42.35 -63.04 57.04
CA LEU A 228 42.83 -64.36 56.65
C LEU A 228 42.77 -65.34 57.82
N LYS A 229 43.29 -64.94 59.00
CA LYS A 229 43.27 -65.79 60.20
C LYS A 229 41.85 -66.11 60.71
N ILE A 230 40.89 -65.20 60.48
CA ILE A 230 39.48 -65.41 60.86
C ILE A 230 38.78 -66.34 59.86
N LEU A 231 39.01 -66.13 58.57
CA LEU A 231 38.33 -66.86 57.50
C LEU A 231 38.93 -68.25 57.27
N TYR A 232 40.22 -68.41 57.55
CA TYR A 232 40.97 -69.66 57.39
C TYR A 232 41.74 -69.97 58.69
N PRO A 233 41.12 -70.73 59.61
CA PRO A 233 41.72 -71.06 60.90
C PRO A 233 43.08 -71.77 60.83
N ASP A 234 43.38 -72.45 59.72
CA ASP A 234 44.68 -73.10 59.47
C ASP A 234 45.85 -72.09 59.50
N PHE A 235 45.60 -70.81 59.21
CA PHE A 235 46.59 -69.74 59.28
C PHE A 235 46.67 -69.05 60.66
N LYS A 236 45.77 -69.40 61.60
CA LYS A 236 45.64 -68.72 62.90
C LYS A 236 46.93 -68.82 63.72
N ASP A 237 47.45 -70.04 63.82
CA ASP A 237 48.60 -70.37 64.68
C ASP A 237 49.95 -70.34 63.94
N LEU A 238 49.94 -70.07 62.62
CA LEU A 238 51.16 -69.88 61.84
C LEU A 238 51.82 -68.52 62.12
N GLU A 239 53.15 -68.52 62.09
CA GLU A 239 53.96 -67.29 62.04
C GLU A 239 53.79 -66.66 60.65
N MET A 240 53.06 -65.55 60.58
CA MET A 240 52.69 -64.91 59.31
C MET A 240 53.73 -63.87 58.86
N TYR A 241 54.23 -64.05 57.66
CA TYR A 241 54.99 -63.07 56.89
C TYR A 241 54.07 -62.41 55.86
N LEU A 242 54.38 -61.17 55.49
CA LEU A 242 53.60 -60.39 54.53
C LEU A 242 54.51 -59.95 53.39
N ALA A 243 53.96 -59.95 52.17
CA ALA A 243 54.62 -59.38 51.01
C ALA A 243 53.66 -58.52 50.19
N VAL A 244 54.19 -57.45 49.60
CA VAL A 244 53.52 -56.72 48.51
C VAL A 244 54.26 -56.99 47.23
N ALA A 245 53.51 -57.39 46.20
CA ALA A 245 54.00 -57.74 44.89
C ALA A 245 53.48 -56.78 43.83
N GLY A 246 54.36 -56.28 42.98
CA GLY A 246 53.91 -55.39 41.90
C GLY A 246 54.95 -55.09 40.82
N ALA A 247 54.47 -54.57 39.70
CA ALA A 247 55.32 -54.10 38.62
C ALA A 247 56.00 -52.77 38.99
N SER A 248 55.29 -51.90 39.70
CA SER A 248 55.79 -50.61 40.17
C SER A 248 55.31 -50.29 41.59
N PHE A 249 56.04 -49.39 42.27
CA PHE A 249 55.83 -49.07 43.68
C PHE A 249 56.12 -47.59 43.91
N ASP A 250 55.22 -46.91 44.62
CA ASP A 250 55.49 -45.57 45.13
C ASP A 250 56.61 -45.56 46.18
N LEU A 251 57.29 -44.42 46.30
CA LEU A 251 58.38 -44.25 47.28
C LEU A 251 57.86 -44.49 48.70
N ASP A 252 56.69 -43.96 49.03
CA ASP A 252 56.08 -44.10 50.35
C ASP A 252 55.66 -45.55 50.63
N ALA A 253 55.18 -46.27 49.61
CA ALA A 253 54.87 -47.70 49.74
C ALA A 253 56.12 -48.53 50.05
N LYS A 254 57.24 -48.24 49.37
CA LYS A 254 58.53 -48.90 49.65
C LYS A 254 59.03 -48.58 51.06
N GLN A 255 58.87 -47.34 51.51
CA GLN A 255 59.27 -46.92 52.86
C GLN A 255 58.42 -47.60 53.93
N GLU A 256 57.10 -47.59 53.78
CA GLU A 256 56.14 -48.22 54.70
C GLU A 256 56.38 -49.73 54.79
N ALA A 257 56.58 -50.41 53.65
CA ALA A 257 56.84 -51.84 53.62
C ALA A 257 58.14 -52.18 54.36
N LYS A 258 59.22 -51.42 54.12
CA LYS A 258 60.49 -51.58 54.83
C LYS A 258 60.37 -51.34 56.34
N GLN A 259 59.68 -50.26 56.75
CA GLN A 259 59.46 -49.94 58.16
C GLN A 259 58.62 -51.01 58.86
N SER A 260 57.69 -51.64 58.13
CA SER A 260 56.77 -52.66 58.65
C SER A 260 57.31 -54.09 58.56
N GLY A 261 58.53 -54.29 58.03
CA GLY A 261 59.08 -55.63 57.80
C GLY A 261 58.35 -56.45 56.73
N ILE A 262 57.65 -55.79 55.80
CA ILE A 262 56.90 -56.42 54.70
C ILE A 262 57.82 -56.59 53.50
N ILE A 263 57.81 -57.79 52.93
CA ILE A 263 58.66 -58.18 51.79
C ILE A 263 58.17 -57.47 50.53
N ILE A 264 59.10 -56.97 49.72
CA ILE A 264 58.79 -56.32 48.44
C ILE A 264 59.18 -57.28 47.31
N LEU A 265 58.20 -57.74 46.54
CA LEU A 265 58.39 -58.58 45.36
C LEU A 265 58.17 -57.72 44.12
N LYS A 266 59.23 -57.44 43.37
CA LYS A 266 59.14 -56.60 42.16
C LYS A 266 59.27 -57.47 40.91
N GLN A 267 58.36 -57.29 39.96
CA GLN A 267 58.49 -57.87 38.62
C GLN A 267 59.67 -57.19 37.92
N VAL A 268 60.58 -58.00 37.36
CA VAL A 268 61.72 -57.51 36.57
C VAL A 268 61.43 -57.93 35.13
N ASP A 269 60.75 -57.06 34.37
CA ASP A 269 61.03 -56.78 32.96
C ASP A 269 60.04 -55.79 32.29
N MET A 270 60.45 -55.34 31.10
CA MET A 270 60.15 -54.11 30.32
C MET A 270 60.85 -52.85 30.82
N SER A 271 61.43 -52.11 29.88
CA SER A 271 62.08 -50.84 30.18
C SER A 271 61.02 -49.81 30.58
N ASP A 272 61.21 -49.13 31.73
CA ASP A 272 60.34 -48.02 32.18
C ASP A 272 60.13 -46.94 31.10
N ARG A 273 60.97 -46.92 30.06
CA ARG A 273 60.94 -45.99 28.94
C ARG A 273 59.77 -46.25 27.99
N GLU A 274 59.58 -47.49 27.55
CA GLU A 274 58.52 -47.83 26.59
C GLU A 274 57.11 -47.64 27.18
N LEU A 275 56.93 -47.96 28.47
CA LEU A 275 55.68 -47.73 29.17
C LEU A 275 55.40 -46.23 29.36
N LYS A 276 56.42 -45.43 29.71
CA LYS A 276 56.29 -43.97 29.83
C LYS A 276 55.95 -43.32 28.50
N ASP A 277 56.57 -43.76 27.41
CA ASP A 277 56.31 -43.22 26.07
C ASP A 277 54.88 -43.52 25.61
N LEU A 278 54.36 -44.72 25.88
CA LEU A 278 52.98 -45.10 25.54
C LEU A 278 51.95 -44.32 26.37
N VAL A 279 52.18 -44.18 27.68
CA VAL A 279 51.30 -43.41 28.58
C VAL A 279 51.33 -41.92 28.23
N ALA A 280 52.50 -41.38 27.88
CA ALA A 280 52.63 -39.99 27.43
C ALA A 280 51.86 -39.74 26.12
N SER A 281 51.98 -40.66 25.14
CA SER A 281 51.23 -40.59 23.88
C SER A 281 49.71 -40.63 24.09
N LEU A 282 49.24 -41.50 24.98
CA LEU A 282 47.82 -41.61 25.31
C LEU A 282 47.30 -40.36 26.03
N ALA A 283 48.08 -39.82 26.98
CA ALA A 283 47.72 -38.60 27.70
C ALA A 283 47.60 -37.37 26.78
N VAL A 284 48.49 -37.24 25.79
CA VAL A 284 48.41 -36.20 24.75
C VAL A 284 47.12 -36.36 23.94
N SER A 285 46.82 -37.59 23.49
CA SER A 285 45.62 -37.88 22.70
C SER A 285 44.32 -37.55 23.46
N ILE A 286 44.24 -37.89 24.75
CA ILE A 286 43.09 -37.56 25.61
C ILE A 286 42.95 -36.04 25.78
N LYS A 287 44.06 -35.33 25.97
CA LYS A 287 44.06 -33.87 26.11
C LYS A 287 43.57 -33.20 24.83
N GLU A 288 44.04 -33.64 23.67
CA GLU A 288 43.59 -33.14 22.36
C GLU A 288 42.10 -33.42 22.13
N LEU A 289 41.62 -34.62 22.45
CA LEU A 289 40.20 -34.96 22.33
C LEU A 289 39.33 -34.05 23.20
N SER A 290 39.73 -33.83 24.46
CA SER A 290 39.02 -32.94 25.39
C SER A 290 39.00 -31.49 24.91
N ALA A 291 40.08 -31.03 24.28
CA ALA A 291 40.17 -29.70 23.71
C ALA A 291 39.28 -29.56 22.47
N SER A 292 39.24 -30.57 21.61
CA SER A 292 38.35 -30.63 20.44
C SER A 292 36.88 -30.59 20.87
N GLN A 293 36.51 -31.36 21.89
CA GLN A 293 35.14 -31.38 22.43
C GLN A 293 34.70 -30.01 22.96
N LYS A 294 35.58 -29.33 23.74
CA LYS A 294 35.31 -27.96 24.21
C LYS A 294 35.14 -26.95 23.06
N ARG A 295 35.90 -27.11 21.97
CA ARG A 295 35.76 -26.26 20.78
C ARG A 295 34.40 -26.48 20.10
N THR A 296 33.98 -27.72 19.96
CA THR A 296 32.64 -28.07 19.42
C THR A 296 31.52 -27.49 20.26
N ASP A 297 31.58 -27.64 21.59
CA ASP A 297 30.56 -27.08 22.50
C ASP A 297 30.47 -25.55 22.40
N ALA A 298 31.63 -24.88 22.29
CA ALA A 298 31.69 -23.44 22.12
C ALA A 298 31.11 -22.98 20.78
N GLN A 299 31.41 -23.72 19.71
CA GLN A 299 30.87 -23.44 18.37
C GLN A 299 29.36 -23.66 18.33
N GLN A 300 28.84 -24.71 18.97
CA GLN A 300 27.42 -24.99 19.05
C GLN A 300 26.66 -23.87 19.80
N LYS A 301 27.18 -23.41 20.95
CA LYS A 301 26.61 -22.26 21.67
C LYS A 301 26.58 -20.98 20.84
N LYS A 302 27.61 -20.77 20.01
CA LYS A 302 27.67 -19.62 19.11
C LYS A 302 26.60 -19.73 18.02
N THR A 303 26.45 -20.90 17.40
CA THR A 303 25.42 -21.16 16.39
C THR A 303 24.01 -21.01 16.98
N ASP A 304 23.75 -21.54 18.18
CA ASP A 304 22.47 -21.35 18.88
C ASP A 304 22.11 -19.89 19.09
N LYS A 305 23.12 -19.08 19.47
CA LYS A 305 22.93 -17.64 19.66
C LYS A 305 22.59 -16.96 18.33
N GLN A 306 23.31 -17.29 17.25
CA GLN A 306 23.05 -16.75 15.91
C GLN A 306 21.65 -17.12 15.40
N ILE A 307 21.20 -18.36 15.62
CA ILE A 307 19.85 -18.80 15.26
C ILE A 307 18.79 -17.98 16.02
N LYS A 308 18.97 -17.80 17.34
CA LYS A 308 18.04 -16.99 18.14
C LYS A 308 17.99 -15.53 17.68
N GLU A 309 19.13 -14.91 17.40
CA GLU A 309 19.20 -13.53 16.90
C GLU A 309 18.51 -13.40 15.53
N LEU A 310 18.75 -14.33 14.61
CA LEU A 310 18.08 -14.36 13.31
C LEU A 310 16.57 -14.53 13.43
N SER A 311 16.10 -15.45 14.29
CA SER A 311 14.66 -15.66 14.52
C SER A 311 13.99 -14.43 15.15
N ALA A 312 14.68 -13.69 16.02
CA ALA A 312 14.16 -12.45 16.58
C ALA A 312 14.05 -11.35 15.52
N SER A 313 15.11 -11.14 14.73
CA SER A 313 15.12 -10.16 13.63
C SER A 313 14.07 -10.47 12.56
N GLN A 314 13.83 -11.75 12.27
CA GLN A 314 12.76 -12.19 11.39
C GLN A 314 11.38 -11.78 11.92
N LYS A 315 11.13 -11.96 13.22
CA LYS A 315 9.85 -11.58 13.84
C LYS A 315 9.61 -10.07 13.78
N GLU A 316 10.63 -9.25 14.00
CA GLU A 316 10.53 -7.79 13.82
C GLU A 316 10.22 -7.43 12.36
N THR A 317 10.86 -8.10 11.41
CA THR A 317 10.58 -7.90 9.97
C THR A 317 9.14 -8.29 9.60
N ASP A 318 8.63 -9.39 10.15
CA ASP A 318 7.23 -9.82 10.00
C ASP A 318 6.24 -8.76 10.50
N GLU A 319 6.52 -8.15 11.65
CA GLU A 319 5.68 -7.09 12.22
C GLU A 319 5.71 -5.83 11.34
N GLN A 320 6.88 -5.41 10.86
CA GLN A 320 7.01 -4.27 9.94
C GLN A 320 6.27 -4.51 8.61
N ILE A 321 6.36 -5.72 8.05
CA ILE A 321 5.62 -6.08 6.82
C ILE A 321 4.11 -6.01 7.06
N LYS A 322 3.61 -6.51 8.21
CA LYS A 322 2.19 -6.42 8.56
C LYS A 322 1.72 -4.96 8.71
N GLU A 323 2.53 -4.12 9.34
CA GLU A 323 2.23 -2.70 9.50
C GLU A 323 2.18 -1.98 8.14
N LEU A 324 3.12 -2.29 7.24
CA LEU A 324 3.13 -1.78 5.87
C LEU A 324 1.87 -2.20 5.09
N PHE A 325 1.45 -3.46 5.19
CA PHE A 325 0.20 -3.91 4.56
C PHE A 325 -1.04 -3.20 5.13
N ALA A 326 -1.08 -2.95 6.44
CA ALA A 326 -2.18 -2.22 7.07
C ALA A 326 -2.22 -0.75 6.61
N SER A 327 -1.05 -0.10 6.53
CA SER A 327 -0.90 1.25 5.99
C SER A 327 -1.35 1.31 4.53
N GLN A 328 -0.90 0.35 3.71
CA GLN A 328 -1.27 0.23 2.30
C GLN A 328 -2.79 0.14 2.11
N LYS A 329 -3.46 -0.72 2.89
CA LYS A 329 -4.91 -0.87 2.84
C LYS A 329 -5.64 0.44 3.16
N LYS A 330 -5.15 1.21 4.14
CA LYS A 330 -5.72 2.52 4.48
C LYS A 330 -5.55 3.53 3.34
N THR A 331 -4.40 3.53 2.66
CA THR A 331 -4.17 4.36 1.47
C THR A 331 -5.10 3.96 0.31
N ASP A 332 -5.31 2.67 0.08
CA ASP A 332 -6.25 2.18 -0.95
C ASP A 332 -7.69 2.65 -0.67
N GLU A 333 -8.12 2.62 0.59
CA GLU A 333 -9.43 3.13 1.01
C GLU A 333 -9.54 4.65 0.75
N GLN A 334 -8.51 5.44 1.08
CA GLN A 334 -8.47 6.88 0.82
C GLN A 334 -8.52 7.21 -0.68
N ILE A 335 -7.74 6.48 -1.51
CA ILE A 335 -7.76 6.65 -2.98
C ILE A 335 -9.15 6.35 -3.53
N LYS A 336 -9.82 5.30 -3.02
CA LYS A 336 -11.16 4.92 -3.44
C LYS A 336 -12.20 5.99 -3.08
N GLU A 337 -12.12 6.55 -1.87
CA GLU A 337 -13.01 7.62 -1.42
C GLU A 337 -12.83 8.91 -2.24
N LEU A 338 -11.58 9.33 -2.46
CA LEU A 338 -11.25 10.46 -3.33
C LEU A 338 -11.77 10.27 -4.76
N SER A 339 -11.56 9.08 -5.32
CA SER A 339 -12.04 8.74 -6.67
C SER A 339 -13.57 8.75 -6.77
N ALA A 340 -14.27 8.36 -5.70
CA ALA A 340 -15.73 8.40 -5.65
C ALA A 340 -16.26 9.83 -5.56
N SER A 341 -15.68 10.65 -4.67
CA SER A 341 -16.01 12.07 -4.54
C SER A 341 -15.80 12.82 -5.87
N GLN A 342 -14.70 12.52 -6.58
CA GLN A 342 -14.42 13.13 -7.87
C GLN A 342 -15.47 12.79 -8.94
N LYS A 343 -15.93 11.53 -9.00
CA LYS A 343 -17.02 11.14 -9.92
C LYS A 343 -18.32 11.87 -9.62
N GLU A 344 -18.62 12.13 -8.36
CA GLU A 344 -19.80 12.90 -7.97
C GLU A 344 -19.68 14.36 -8.41
N THR A 345 -18.50 14.97 -8.24
CA THR A 345 -18.21 16.32 -8.74
C THR A 345 -18.35 16.39 -10.26
N ASP A 346 -17.81 15.43 -11.01
CA ASP A 346 -17.95 15.35 -12.48
C ASP A 346 -19.42 15.26 -12.90
N ALA A 347 -20.23 14.49 -12.18
CA ALA A 347 -21.65 14.35 -12.44
C ALA A 347 -22.41 15.66 -12.18
N GLN A 348 -22.11 16.35 -11.08
CA GLN A 348 -22.68 17.66 -10.79
C GLN A 348 -22.29 18.70 -11.83
N GLN A 349 -21.02 18.71 -12.28
CA GLN A 349 -20.55 19.63 -13.29
C GLN A 349 -21.28 19.43 -14.63
N LYS A 350 -21.45 18.17 -15.08
CA LYS A 350 -22.23 17.85 -16.29
C LYS A 350 -23.69 18.30 -16.17
N LYS A 351 -24.30 18.13 -15.00
CA LYS A 351 -25.67 18.58 -14.75
C LYS A 351 -25.77 20.12 -14.83
N THR A 352 -24.82 20.83 -14.23
CA THR A 352 -24.73 22.29 -14.30
C THR A 352 -24.56 22.76 -15.74
N GLU A 353 -23.65 22.15 -16.51
CA GLU A 353 -23.44 22.46 -17.93
C GLU A 353 -24.72 22.27 -18.75
N SER A 354 -25.44 21.17 -18.55
CA SER A 354 -26.72 20.92 -19.22
C SER A 354 -27.80 21.95 -18.87
N THR A 355 -27.84 22.40 -17.61
CA THR A 355 -28.80 23.39 -17.13
C THR A 355 -28.49 24.77 -17.71
N LEU A 356 -27.21 25.15 -17.74
CA LEU A 356 -26.74 26.40 -18.36
C LEU A 356 -27.04 26.42 -19.86
N LYS A 357 -26.82 25.31 -20.56
CA LYS A 357 -27.19 25.18 -21.98
C LYS A 357 -28.70 25.35 -22.20
N GLY A 358 -29.53 24.77 -21.34
CA GLY A 358 -30.99 24.93 -21.38
C GLY A 358 -31.44 26.38 -21.15
N LEU A 359 -30.82 27.09 -20.22
CA LEU A 359 -31.08 28.52 -20.00
C LEU A 359 -30.71 29.36 -21.22
N GLY A 360 -29.54 29.13 -21.83
CA GLY A 360 -29.13 29.84 -23.04
C GLY A 360 -30.10 29.65 -24.21
N PHE A 361 -30.61 28.42 -24.41
CA PHE A 361 -31.61 28.12 -25.43
C PHE A 361 -32.92 28.91 -25.20
N ASN A 362 -33.41 28.96 -23.96
CA ASN A 362 -34.64 29.68 -23.63
C ASN A 362 -34.51 31.20 -23.83
N VAL A 363 -33.34 31.77 -23.53
CA VAL A 363 -33.08 33.20 -23.77
C VAL A 363 -33.05 33.51 -25.27
N GLY A 364 -32.46 32.65 -26.10
CA GLY A 364 -32.47 32.76 -27.56
C GLY A 364 -33.90 32.76 -28.13
N MET A 365 -34.70 31.76 -27.77
CA MET A 365 -36.10 31.66 -28.20
C MET A 365 -36.94 32.89 -27.82
N ALA A 366 -36.73 33.46 -26.63
CA ALA A 366 -37.46 34.65 -26.20
C ALA A 366 -37.16 35.88 -27.08
N VAL A 367 -35.90 36.03 -27.53
CA VAL A 367 -35.49 37.11 -28.43
C VAL A 367 -36.05 36.90 -29.83
N GLU A 368 -35.93 35.69 -30.38
CA GLU A 368 -36.54 35.33 -31.67
C GLU A 368 -38.04 35.60 -31.69
N GLU A 369 -38.75 35.18 -30.64
CA GLU A 369 -40.20 35.38 -30.51
C GLU A 369 -40.58 36.87 -30.40
N TYR A 370 -39.78 37.68 -29.70
CA TYR A 370 -39.99 39.13 -29.63
C TYR A 370 -39.90 39.79 -31.01
N PHE A 371 -38.82 39.53 -31.76
CA PHE A 371 -38.62 40.13 -33.07
C PHE A 371 -39.62 39.63 -34.11
N TYR A 372 -39.93 38.33 -34.09
CA TYR A 372 -40.97 37.78 -34.97
C TYR A 372 -42.31 38.47 -34.76
N ASN A 373 -42.78 38.57 -33.51
CA ASN A 373 -44.05 39.22 -33.22
C ASN A 373 -44.06 40.71 -33.60
N SER A 374 -42.92 41.39 -33.44
CA SER A 374 -42.76 42.80 -33.85
C SER A 374 -42.84 42.95 -35.37
N LEU A 375 -42.16 42.08 -36.12
CA LEU A 375 -42.09 42.10 -37.58
C LEU A 375 -43.39 41.62 -38.24
N GLU A 376 -44.03 40.59 -37.70
CA GLU A 376 -45.31 40.06 -38.20
C GLU A 376 -46.44 41.09 -38.06
N ARG A 377 -46.39 41.93 -37.03
CA ARG A 377 -47.41 42.95 -36.78
C ARG A 377 -47.40 44.08 -37.81
N THR A 378 -46.22 44.53 -38.23
CA THR A 378 -46.09 45.65 -39.19
C THR A 378 -45.89 45.18 -40.62
N LYS A 379 -45.25 44.02 -40.79
CA LYS A 379 -44.71 43.51 -42.06
C LYS A 379 -43.92 44.57 -42.83
N LYS A 380 -43.26 45.47 -42.10
CA LYS A 380 -42.57 46.61 -42.68
C LYS A 380 -41.25 46.83 -41.98
N VAL A 381 -40.17 46.88 -42.76
CA VAL A 381 -38.80 47.14 -42.30
C VAL A 381 -38.09 48.01 -43.33
N ALA A 382 -37.32 49.00 -42.90
CA ALA A 382 -36.54 49.91 -43.75
C ALA A 382 -37.38 50.54 -44.88
N ASN A 383 -38.63 50.92 -44.55
CA ASN A 383 -39.65 51.40 -45.50
C ASN A 383 -40.08 50.42 -46.61
N ILE A 384 -39.73 49.14 -46.51
CA ILE A 384 -40.16 48.08 -47.42
C ILE A 384 -41.35 47.35 -46.79
N GLN A 385 -42.46 47.26 -47.53
CA GLN A 385 -43.63 46.47 -47.14
C GLN A 385 -43.46 45.03 -47.64
N PHE A 386 -43.70 44.06 -46.77
CA PHE A 386 -43.72 42.64 -47.06
C PHE A 386 -45.14 42.08 -46.95
N ASP A 387 -45.39 40.98 -47.64
CA ASP A 387 -46.69 40.29 -47.66
C ASP A 387 -46.70 39.11 -46.67
N ASP A 388 -45.56 38.44 -46.54
CA ASP A 388 -45.38 37.26 -45.69
C ASP A 388 -44.19 37.43 -44.73
N CYS A 389 -44.30 36.80 -43.56
CA CYS A 389 -43.24 36.72 -42.55
C CYS A 389 -43.30 35.35 -41.89
N GLN A 390 -42.17 34.65 -41.92
CA GLN A 390 -42.04 33.27 -41.44
C GLN A 390 -40.95 33.23 -40.37
N LYS A 391 -41.14 32.41 -39.35
CA LYS A 391 -40.12 32.07 -38.36
C LYS A 391 -39.65 30.64 -38.47
N ASN A 392 -38.40 30.41 -38.07
CA ASN A 392 -37.77 29.10 -37.89
C ASN A 392 -37.81 28.25 -39.16
N LEU A 393 -37.39 28.84 -40.27
CA LEU A 393 -37.36 28.17 -41.56
C LEU A 393 -36.16 27.20 -41.59
N HIS A 394 -36.41 25.90 -41.67
CA HIS A 394 -35.38 24.87 -41.60
C HIS A 394 -35.19 24.11 -42.92
N GLY A 395 -34.04 24.31 -43.56
CA GLY A 395 -33.73 23.70 -44.84
C GLY A 395 -32.72 22.56 -44.73
N PHE A 396 -33.00 21.44 -45.41
CA PHE A 396 -32.04 20.34 -45.55
C PHE A 396 -31.95 19.85 -47.00
N ASN A 397 -30.74 19.90 -47.56
CA ASN A 397 -30.44 19.32 -48.87
C ASN A 397 -29.45 18.16 -48.73
N LYS A 398 -29.99 16.93 -48.81
CA LYS A 398 -29.23 15.68 -48.68
C LYS A 398 -28.09 15.54 -49.71
N LYS A 399 -28.26 16.06 -50.93
CA LYS A 399 -27.26 15.93 -52.01
C LYS A 399 -26.04 16.81 -51.75
N LEU A 400 -26.27 18.03 -51.28
CA LEU A 400 -25.20 18.98 -50.95
C LEU A 400 -24.67 18.81 -49.53
N LYS A 401 -25.29 17.94 -48.71
CA LYS A 401 -25.05 17.81 -47.27
C LYS A 401 -25.12 19.17 -46.55
N LEU A 402 -26.02 20.03 -47.05
CA LEU A 402 -26.24 21.36 -46.51
C LEU A 402 -27.49 21.35 -45.64
N GLN A 403 -27.36 21.83 -44.42
CA GLN A 403 -28.45 22.04 -43.48
C GLN A 403 -28.26 23.42 -42.85
N ASP A 404 -29.31 24.21 -42.81
CA ASP A 404 -29.28 25.52 -42.14
C ASP A 404 -30.68 25.88 -41.65
N GLU A 405 -30.72 26.80 -40.69
CA GLU A 405 -31.93 27.33 -40.07
C GLU A 405 -31.93 28.85 -40.21
N PHE A 406 -33.09 29.44 -40.45
CA PHE A 406 -33.23 30.86 -40.66
C PHE A 406 -34.29 31.40 -39.70
N ASP A 407 -33.86 32.29 -38.80
CA ASP A 407 -34.67 32.70 -37.65
C ASP A 407 -35.97 33.37 -38.11
N ILE A 408 -35.87 34.40 -38.96
CA ILE A 408 -37.03 35.06 -39.56
C ILE A 408 -36.75 35.41 -41.01
N THR A 409 -37.72 35.14 -41.89
CA THR A 409 -37.69 35.56 -43.30
C THR A 409 -38.97 36.30 -43.66
N MET A 410 -38.87 37.41 -44.39
CA MET A 410 -40.02 38.15 -44.90
C MET A 410 -39.95 38.26 -46.42
N THR A 411 -41.08 38.18 -47.12
CA THR A 411 -41.10 38.23 -48.59
C THR A 411 -42.28 39.03 -49.12
N ASN A 412 -42.09 39.63 -50.30
CA ASN A 412 -43.14 40.08 -51.20
C ASN A 412 -42.81 39.60 -52.63
N THR A 413 -43.55 40.06 -53.63
CA THR A 413 -43.37 39.65 -55.04
C THR A 413 -41.95 39.83 -55.60
N THR A 414 -41.14 40.76 -55.07
CA THR A 414 -39.82 41.11 -55.65
C THR A 414 -38.67 41.15 -54.65
N LYS A 415 -38.96 41.24 -53.34
CA LYS A 415 -37.99 41.47 -52.27
C LYS A 415 -38.10 40.40 -51.19
N GLY A 416 -36.96 40.04 -50.63
CA GLY A 416 -36.88 39.20 -49.44
C GLY A 416 -36.04 39.87 -48.35
N LEU A 417 -36.31 39.53 -47.10
CA LEU A 417 -35.52 39.93 -45.94
C LEU A 417 -35.18 38.68 -45.14
N LEU A 418 -33.91 38.50 -44.81
CA LEU A 418 -33.45 37.47 -43.87
C LEU A 418 -32.97 38.17 -42.59
N VAL A 419 -33.53 37.77 -41.46
CA VAL A 419 -33.20 38.31 -40.13
C VAL A 419 -32.56 37.21 -39.29
N GLU A 420 -31.37 37.48 -38.75
CA GLU A 420 -30.74 36.64 -37.72
C GLU A 420 -30.93 37.28 -36.35
N CYS A 421 -31.48 36.52 -35.41
CA CYS A 421 -31.77 36.92 -34.05
C CYS A 421 -30.68 36.43 -33.09
N LYS A 422 -30.21 37.33 -32.22
CA LYS A 422 -29.31 37.00 -31.10
C LYS A 422 -29.68 37.83 -29.89
N HIS A 423 -29.60 37.25 -28.70
CA HIS A 423 -29.75 38.02 -27.47
C HIS A 423 -28.72 39.15 -27.38
N HIS A 424 -27.47 38.85 -27.75
CA HIS A 424 -26.40 39.82 -27.91
C HIS A 424 -25.71 39.57 -29.25
N VAL A 425 -25.73 40.55 -30.15
CA VAL A 425 -25.19 40.42 -31.51
C VAL A 425 -23.71 40.81 -31.51
N VAL A 426 -22.86 39.91 -31.99
CA VAL A 426 -21.42 40.13 -32.18
C VAL A 426 -21.06 40.25 -33.66
N LYS A 427 -19.83 40.66 -33.96
CA LYS A 427 -19.37 40.90 -35.34
C LYS A 427 -19.49 39.65 -36.21
N GLU A 428 -19.16 38.49 -35.65
CA GLU A 428 -19.20 37.20 -36.35
C GLU A 428 -20.61 36.83 -36.81
N ASP A 429 -21.66 37.21 -36.08
CA ASP A 429 -23.05 36.97 -36.48
C ASP A 429 -23.38 37.71 -37.78
N VAL A 430 -22.97 38.98 -37.86
CA VAL A 430 -23.15 39.84 -39.04
C VAL A 430 -22.42 39.26 -40.25
N VAL A 431 -21.16 38.87 -40.07
CA VAL A 431 -20.33 38.29 -41.13
C VAL A 431 -20.92 36.96 -41.60
N LYS A 432 -21.34 36.10 -40.67
CA LYS A 432 -21.94 34.81 -41.00
C LYS A 432 -23.25 34.98 -41.77
N LEU A 433 -24.10 35.92 -41.35
CA LEU A 433 -25.35 36.26 -42.03
C LEU A 433 -25.09 36.66 -43.50
N ARG A 434 -24.14 37.58 -43.69
CA ARG A 434 -23.72 38.12 -45.00
C ARG A 434 -23.12 37.05 -45.92
N GLU A 435 -22.21 36.24 -45.40
CA GLU A 435 -21.32 35.43 -46.24
C GLU A 435 -21.84 34.02 -46.47
N SER A 436 -22.61 33.47 -45.53
CA SER A 436 -23.04 32.07 -45.53
C SER A 436 -24.55 31.91 -45.51
N LYS A 437 -25.26 32.49 -44.52
CA LYS A 437 -26.69 32.25 -44.32
C LYS A 437 -27.53 32.63 -45.55
N VAL A 438 -27.34 33.82 -46.11
CA VAL A 438 -28.10 34.24 -47.30
C VAL A 438 -27.86 33.33 -48.51
N LYS A 439 -26.62 32.83 -48.69
CA LYS A 439 -26.31 31.88 -49.77
C LYS A 439 -26.99 30.54 -49.52
N ASN A 440 -26.92 30.04 -48.28
CA ASN A 440 -27.56 28.80 -47.89
C ASN A 440 -29.07 28.87 -48.05
N LEU A 441 -29.70 30.01 -47.70
CA LEU A 441 -31.13 30.24 -47.89
C LEU A 441 -31.52 30.07 -49.35
N LYS A 442 -30.81 30.74 -50.28
CA LYS A 442 -31.07 30.63 -51.73
C LYS A 442 -30.87 29.21 -52.28
N ILE A 443 -29.95 28.43 -51.69
CA ILE A 443 -29.70 27.03 -52.09
C ILE A 443 -30.79 26.09 -51.57
N LEU A 444 -31.21 26.29 -50.32
CA LEU A 444 -32.17 25.42 -49.63
C LEU A 444 -33.62 25.75 -50.03
N TYR A 445 -33.90 27.02 -50.34
CA TYR A 445 -35.20 27.53 -50.74
C TYR A 445 -35.07 28.35 -52.04
N PRO A 446 -35.21 27.69 -53.20
CA PRO A 446 -35.04 28.32 -54.51
C PRO A 446 -35.96 29.53 -54.76
N ASP A 447 -37.10 29.62 -54.07
CA ASP A 447 -38.03 30.75 -54.18
C ASP A 447 -37.39 32.09 -53.75
N PHE A 448 -36.33 32.04 -52.93
CA PHE A 448 -35.55 33.23 -52.52
C PHE A 448 -34.44 33.60 -53.51
N LYS A 449 -34.18 32.78 -54.54
CA LYS A 449 -33.05 32.97 -55.45
C LYS A 449 -33.20 34.21 -56.34
N ASP A 450 -34.43 34.47 -56.78
CA ASP A 450 -34.75 35.55 -57.73
C ASP A 450 -35.26 36.83 -57.02
N LEU A 451 -35.33 36.81 -55.69
CA LEU A 451 -35.70 37.98 -54.88
C LEU A 451 -34.49 38.90 -54.65
N GLU A 452 -34.77 40.19 -54.62
CA GLU A 452 -33.82 41.20 -54.12
C GLU A 452 -33.72 41.05 -52.58
N MET A 453 -32.68 40.37 -52.11
CA MET A 453 -32.54 40.02 -50.69
C MET A 453 -31.88 41.14 -49.88
N TYR A 454 -32.53 41.53 -48.80
CA TYR A 454 -31.99 42.38 -47.75
C TYR A 454 -31.67 41.52 -46.53
N LEU A 455 -30.78 42.00 -45.67
CA LEU A 455 -30.37 41.31 -44.45
C LEU A 455 -30.61 42.22 -43.24
N ALA A 456 -30.98 41.61 -42.12
CA ALA A 456 -31.05 42.28 -40.83
C ALA A 456 -30.43 41.43 -39.72
N VAL A 457 -29.77 42.07 -38.76
CA VAL A 457 -29.42 41.47 -37.48
C VAL A 457 -30.29 42.05 -36.39
N ALA A 458 -30.90 41.18 -35.59
CA ALA A 458 -31.84 41.54 -34.54
C ALA A 458 -31.31 41.13 -33.17
N GLY A 459 -31.37 42.04 -32.19
CA GLY A 459 -30.96 41.69 -30.84
C GLY A 459 -31.34 42.67 -29.74
N ALA A 460 -31.30 42.18 -28.50
CA ALA A 460 -31.52 43.02 -27.32
C ALA A 460 -30.33 43.95 -27.05
N SER A 461 -29.13 43.52 -27.43
CA SER A 461 -27.90 44.31 -27.31
C SER A 461 -26.90 43.97 -28.43
N PHE A 462 -25.95 44.88 -28.65
CA PHE A 462 -24.99 44.80 -29.76
C PHE A 462 -23.62 45.30 -29.31
N ASP A 463 -22.56 44.64 -29.76
CA ASP A 463 -21.21 45.17 -29.69
C ASP A 463 -21.02 46.36 -30.65
N SER A 464 -20.10 47.26 -30.32
CA SER A 464 -19.74 48.41 -31.18
C SER A 464 -19.32 47.96 -32.57
N ASP A 465 -18.53 46.90 -32.63
CA ASP A 465 -17.93 46.39 -33.85
C ASP A 465 -18.98 45.68 -34.71
N ALA A 466 -19.95 45.01 -34.08
CA ALA A 466 -21.09 44.41 -34.76
C ALA A 466 -21.96 45.48 -35.43
N LYS A 467 -22.25 46.58 -34.72
CA LYS A 467 -22.98 47.72 -35.30
C LYS A 467 -22.23 48.33 -36.46
N GLN A 468 -20.93 48.53 -36.32
CA GLN A 468 -20.11 49.12 -37.38
C GLN A 468 -20.05 48.22 -38.62
N GLU A 469 -19.86 46.91 -38.43
CA GLU A 469 -19.83 45.92 -39.52
C GLU A 469 -21.18 45.86 -40.25
N ALA A 470 -22.30 45.87 -39.51
CA ALA A 470 -23.65 45.86 -40.10
C ALA A 470 -23.89 47.11 -40.95
N LYS A 471 -23.55 48.30 -40.44
CA LYS A 471 -23.67 49.58 -41.17
C LYS A 471 -22.80 49.63 -42.42
N GLN A 472 -21.55 49.19 -42.35
CA GLN A 472 -20.65 49.13 -43.51
C GLN A 472 -21.11 48.11 -44.57
N SER A 473 -21.72 47.02 -44.10
CA SER A 473 -22.32 45.99 -44.94
C SER A 473 -23.70 46.40 -45.46
N GLY A 474 -24.31 47.49 -45.02
CA GLY A 474 -25.68 47.83 -45.45
C GLY A 474 -26.72 46.82 -44.97
N ILE A 475 -26.47 46.21 -43.80
CA ILE A 475 -27.34 45.27 -43.11
C ILE A 475 -28.14 46.06 -42.06
N ILE A 476 -29.45 45.83 -42.00
CA ILE A 476 -30.37 46.52 -41.09
C ILE A 476 -30.09 46.06 -39.66
N ILE A 477 -30.11 46.99 -38.70
CA ILE A 477 -30.01 46.67 -37.28
C ILE A 477 -31.40 46.80 -36.67
N LEU A 478 -31.94 45.70 -36.13
CA LEU A 478 -33.20 45.69 -35.39
C LEU A 478 -32.90 45.57 -33.90
N LYS A 479 -33.22 46.60 -33.12
CA LYS A 479 -32.90 46.65 -31.70
C LYS A 479 -34.17 46.67 -30.86
N GLN A 480 -34.19 45.85 -29.81
CA GLN A 480 -35.22 45.93 -28.79
C GLN A 480 -34.95 47.13 -27.86
N VAL A 481 -35.91 48.05 -27.76
CA VAL A 481 -35.88 49.21 -26.84
C VAL A 481 -37.16 49.21 -26.03
N GLY A 482 -37.11 48.61 -24.84
CA GLY A 482 -38.30 48.35 -24.04
C GLY A 482 -39.27 47.41 -24.78
N ASP A 483 -40.52 47.84 -24.94
CA ASP A 483 -41.57 47.10 -25.63
C ASP A 483 -41.64 47.38 -27.15
N VAL A 484 -40.76 48.24 -27.68
CA VAL A 484 -40.76 48.63 -29.09
C VAL A 484 -39.47 48.24 -29.81
N MET A 485 -39.62 47.85 -31.07
CA MET A 485 -38.50 47.56 -31.96
C MET A 485 -38.09 48.84 -32.68
N GLU A 486 -36.81 49.20 -32.61
CA GLU A 486 -36.20 50.26 -33.39
C GLU A 486 -35.40 49.66 -34.54
N GLU A 487 -35.43 50.32 -35.70
CA GLU A 487 -34.59 49.98 -36.85
C GLU A 487 -33.53 51.07 -37.10
N GLU A 488 -32.26 50.68 -37.22
CA GLU A 488 -31.20 51.53 -37.74
C GLU A 488 -30.85 51.06 -39.17
N VAL A 489 -30.93 51.96 -40.14
CA VAL A 489 -30.66 51.67 -41.55
C VAL A 489 -29.61 52.66 -42.07
N GLU A 490 -28.49 52.12 -42.56
CA GLU A 490 -27.41 52.92 -43.14
C GLU A 490 -26.83 52.17 -44.34
N ASN A 491 -26.67 52.85 -45.48
CA ASN A 491 -26.10 52.30 -46.72
C ASN A 491 -26.74 50.95 -47.16
N LEU A 492 -28.07 50.82 -47.07
CA LEU A 492 -28.81 49.58 -47.33
C LEU A 492 -28.35 48.88 -48.63
N LYS A 493 -27.98 47.60 -48.53
CA LYS A 493 -27.50 46.76 -49.65
C LYS A 493 -28.38 45.54 -49.88
N THR A 494 -28.27 45.02 -51.09
CA THR A 494 -28.92 43.78 -51.52
C THR A 494 -27.88 42.68 -51.73
N TYR A 495 -28.30 41.42 -51.53
CA TYR A 495 -27.45 40.24 -51.39
C TYR A 495 -27.91 39.05 -52.23
#